data_AF-A0A3D3GAZ6-F1
#
_entry.id   AF-A0A3D3GAZ6-F1
#
_cell.length_a   1.000
_cell.length_b   1.000
_cell.length_c   1.000
_cell.angle_alpha   90.00
_cell.angle_beta   90.00
_cell.angle_gamma   90.00
#
_symmetry.space_group_name_H-M   'P 1'
#
loop_
_entity.id
_entity.type
_entity.pdbx_description
1 polymer ?
#
loop_
_entity_poly.entity_id
_entity_poly.type
_entity_poly.pdbx_seq_one_letter_code
_entity_poly.pdbx_strand_id
1 'polypeptide(L)'
;MNNVVSINVGRELKKIENEDLAYQAQILGMDKVQLLEEMVRFQEDRASKGELTLAMMKRGRFLFKALEESAETAELYELTRSYRRHLEHELLAHKQKQSITG
;
A
#
# COMPACT_ATOMS: atom_id res chain seq x y z
N MET A 1 -4.90 -20.06 30.97
CA MET A 1 -4.21 -18.95 30.25
C MET A 1 -5.29 -18.16 29.53
N ASN A 2 -5.67 -17.01 30.09
CA ASN A 2 -6.73 -16.16 29.53
C ASN A 2 -6.15 -15.34 28.38
N ASN A 3 -6.44 -15.74 27.13
CA ASN A 3 -6.20 -14.93 25.94
C ASN A 3 -7.21 -13.78 25.93
N VAL A 4 -6.94 -12.72 26.69
CA VAL A 4 -7.60 -11.44 26.52
C VAL A 4 -6.99 -10.79 25.28
N VAL A 5 -7.42 -11.25 24.10
CA VAL A 5 -7.17 -10.54 22.84
C VAL A 5 -7.81 -9.18 23.00
N SER A 6 -6.99 -8.14 23.22
CA SER A 6 -7.47 -6.80 23.51
C SER A 6 -8.44 -6.35 22.42
N ILE A 7 -9.69 -6.09 22.81
CA ILE A 7 -10.77 -5.58 21.95
C ILE A 7 -10.33 -4.33 21.15
N ASN A 8 -9.35 -3.60 21.66
CA ASN A 8 -8.73 -2.44 21.00
C ASN A 8 -7.91 -2.81 19.76
N VAL A 9 -7.16 -3.93 19.77
CA VAL A 9 -6.36 -4.38 18.63
C VAL A 9 -7.26 -4.75 17.45
N GLY A 10 -8.39 -5.42 17.72
CA GLY A 10 -9.38 -5.74 16.69
C GLY A 10 -10.04 -4.50 16.07
N ARG A 11 -10.27 -3.43 16.85
CA ARG A 11 -10.79 -2.15 16.34
C ARG A 11 -9.77 -1.39 15.49
N GLU A 12 -8.51 -1.37 15.91
CA GLU A 12 -7.43 -0.71 15.16
C GLU A 12 -7.19 -1.39 13.82
N LEU A 13 -7.17 -2.73 13.78
CA LEU A 13 -7.04 -3.49 12.54
C LEU A 13 -8.19 -3.18 11.57
N LYS A 14 -9.44 -3.15 12.08
CA LYS A 14 -10.62 -2.83 11.26
C LYS A 14 -10.61 -1.37 10.77
N LYS A 15 -10.08 -0.44 11.56
CA LYS A 15 -9.95 0.97 11.17
C LYS A 15 -8.93 1.12 10.04
N ILE A 16 -7.77 0.45 10.15
CA ILE A 16 -6.73 0.44 9.11
C ILE A 16 -7.29 -0.16 7.81
N GLU A 17 -8.04 -1.27 7.89
CA GLU A 17 -8.67 -1.86 6.70
C GLU A 17 -9.69 -0.92 6.04
N ASN A 18 -10.52 -0.23 6.82
CA ASN A 18 -11.45 0.75 6.28
C ASN A 18 -10.74 1.95 5.63
N GLU A 19 -9.64 2.42 6.23
CA GLU A 19 -8.83 3.50 5.65
C GLU A 19 -8.15 3.07 4.34
N ASP A 20 -7.72 1.81 4.23
CA ASP A 20 -7.17 1.24 3.00
C ASP A 20 -8.23 1.17 1.88
N LEU A 21 -9.46 0.80 2.20
CA LEU A 21 -10.58 0.75 1.23
C LEU A 21 -11.00 2.15 0.77
N ALA A 22 -11.05 3.12 1.69
CA ALA A 22 -11.34 4.51 1.33
C ALA A 22 -10.27 5.08 0.38
N TYR A 23 -8.99 4.81 0.67
CA TYR A 23 -7.90 5.18 -0.22
C TYR A 23 -8.01 4.51 -1.59
N GLN A 24 -8.33 3.22 -1.64
CA GLN A 24 -8.56 2.53 -2.91
C GLN A 24 -9.67 3.18 -3.74
N ALA A 25 -10.79 3.54 -3.11
CA ALA A 25 -11.88 4.23 -3.78
C ALA A 25 -11.45 5.60 -4.33
N GLN A 26 -10.61 6.34 -3.61
CA GLN A 26 -10.03 7.60 -4.09
C GLN A 26 -9.16 7.37 -5.32
N ILE A 27 -8.23 6.40 -5.28
CA ILE A 27 -7.35 6.06 -6.40
C ILE A 27 -8.14 5.70 -7.66
N LEU A 28 -9.22 4.92 -7.53
CA LEU A 28 -10.06 4.54 -8.68
C LEU A 28 -10.80 5.71 -9.33
N GLY A 29 -10.98 6.81 -8.60
CA GLY A 29 -11.58 8.05 -9.11
C GLY A 29 -10.59 9.06 -9.68
N MET A 30 -9.27 8.80 -9.57
CA MET A 30 -8.25 9.73 -10.03
C MET A 30 -8.01 9.61 -11.54
N ASP A 31 -7.80 10.76 -12.18
CA ASP A 31 -7.23 10.79 -13.51
C ASP A 31 -5.70 10.52 -13.49
N LYS A 32 -5.12 10.39 -14.68
CA LYS A 32 -3.70 10.05 -14.83
C LYS A 32 -2.76 11.07 -14.18
N VAL A 33 -3.05 12.36 -14.29
CA VAL A 33 -2.20 13.41 -13.73
C VAL A 33 -2.23 13.32 -12.21
N GLN A 34 -3.43 13.14 -11.65
CA GLN A 34 -3.63 12.96 -10.21
C GLN A 34 -2.92 11.70 -9.69
N LEU A 35 -2.95 10.59 -10.44
CA LEU A 35 -2.21 9.38 -10.09
C LEU A 35 -0.69 9.60 -10.08
N LEU A 36 -0.15 10.38 -11.03
CA LEU A 36 1.28 10.71 -11.07
C LEU A 36 1.67 11.65 -9.92
N GLU A 37 0.84 12.64 -9.59
CA GLU A 37 1.05 13.49 -8.42
C GLU A 37 1.04 12.67 -7.13
N GLU A 38 0.11 11.71 -7.01
CA GLU A 38 0.04 10.81 -5.87
C GLU A 38 1.26 9.87 -5.81
N MET A 39 1.80 9.44 -6.96
CA MET A 39 3.07 8.72 -7.03
C MET A 39 4.22 9.55 -6.46
N VAL A 40 4.29 10.84 -6.81
CA VAL A 40 5.33 11.74 -6.29
C VAL A 40 5.17 11.88 -4.77
N ARG A 41 3.95 12.18 -4.28
CA ARG A 41 3.66 12.25 -2.85
C ARG A 41 4.06 10.98 -2.10
N PHE A 42 3.75 9.81 -2.68
CA PHE A 42 4.16 8.52 -2.11
C PHE A 42 5.68 8.40 -1.96
N GLN A 43 6.46 8.82 -2.96
CA GLN A 43 7.92 8.76 -2.91
C GLN A 43 8.50 9.78 -1.92
N GLU A 44 7.93 10.98 -1.85
CA GLU A 44 8.32 12.00 -0.86
C GLU A 44 8.07 11.52 0.57
N ASP A 45 6.90 10.94 0.83
CA ASP A 45 6.55 10.35 2.12
C ASP A 45 7.52 9.22 2.50
N ARG A 46 7.87 8.36 1.53
CA ARG A 46 8.83 7.27 1.74
C ARG A 46 10.22 7.82 2.04
N ALA A 47 10.68 8.81 1.30
CA ALA A 47 11.97 9.44 1.52
C ALA A 47 12.04 10.12 2.89
N SER A 48 10.98 10.81 3.29
CA SER A 48 10.86 11.49 4.58
C SER A 48 10.90 10.52 5.77
N LYS A 49 10.17 9.40 5.69
CA LYS A 49 10.15 8.39 6.77
C LYS A 49 11.42 7.53 6.80
N GLY A 50 12.11 7.40 5.67
CA GLY A 50 13.28 6.53 5.53
C GLY A 50 12.97 5.03 5.50
N GLU A 51 11.70 4.64 5.68
CA GLU A 51 11.26 3.25 5.69
C GLU A 51 9.87 3.07 5.05
N LEU A 52 9.59 1.83 4.65
CA LEU A 52 8.33 1.45 4.03
C LEU A 52 7.39 0.88 5.09
N THR A 53 6.43 1.67 5.57
CA THR A 53 5.46 1.21 6.58
C THR A 53 4.41 0.27 5.98
N LEU A 54 3.77 -0.58 6.81
CA LEU A 54 2.73 -1.50 6.35
C LEU A 54 1.56 -0.78 5.64
N ALA A 55 1.14 0.37 6.16
CA ALA A 55 0.09 1.18 5.54
C ALA A 55 0.53 1.70 4.16
N MET A 56 1.77 2.17 4.04
CA MET A 56 2.32 2.61 2.76
C MET A 56 2.39 1.47 1.76
N MET A 57 2.83 0.28 2.17
CA MET A 57 2.86 -0.89 1.28
C MET A 57 1.47 -1.21 0.71
N LYS A 58 0.45 -1.24 1.56
CA LYS A 58 -0.92 -1.55 1.15
C LYS A 58 -1.48 -0.49 0.20
N ARG A 59 -1.34 0.78 0.56
CA ARG A 59 -1.81 1.92 -0.25
C ARG A 59 -1.06 2.02 -1.57
N GLY A 60 0.26 1.94 -1.53
CA GLY A 60 1.13 1.93 -2.70
C GLY A 60 0.75 0.82 -3.68
N ARG A 61 0.37 -0.37 -3.21
CA ARG A 61 -0.10 -1.45 -4.09
C ARG A 61 -1.32 -1.03 -4.92
N PHE A 62 -2.28 -0.30 -4.35
CA PHE A 62 -3.43 0.21 -5.10
C PHE A 62 -3.02 1.29 -6.10
N LEU A 63 -2.21 2.24 -5.66
CA LEU A 63 -1.70 3.33 -6.49
C LEU A 63 -0.92 2.81 -7.71
N PHE A 64 0.09 1.96 -7.50
CA PHE A 64 0.92 1.44 -8.58
C PHE A 64 0.17 0.48 -9.50
N LYS A 65 -0.90 -0.18 -9.01
CA LYS A 65 -1.81 -0.94 -9.88
C LYS A 65 -2.59 -0.02 -10.81
N ALA A 66 -3.19 1.05 -10.28
CA ALA A 66 -3.92 2.03 -11.09
C ALA A 66 -3.00 2.72 -12.12
N LEU A 67 -1.79 3.08 -11.71
CA LEU A 67 -0.78 3.64 -12.62
C LEU A 67 -0.38 2.65 -13.72
N GLU A 68 -0.16 1.37 -13.40
CA GLU A 68 0.13 0.31 -14.38
C GLU A 68 -0.99 0.15 -15.39
N GLU A 69 -2.25 0.17 -14.95
CA GLU A 69 -3.43 0.06 -15.81
C GLU A 69 -3.64 1.31 -16.68
N SER A 70 -3.19 2.48 -16.21
CA SER A 70 -3.27 3.77 -16.93
C SER A 70 -2.04 4.07 -17.81
N ALA A 71 -1.06 3.19 -17.85
CA ALA A 71 0.22 3.45 -18.49
C ALA A 71 0.09 3.52 -20.02
N GLU A 72 0.53 4.63 -20.60
CA GLU A 72 0.51 4.84 -22.06
C GLU A 72 1.83 4.48 -22.74
N THR A 73 2.89 4.27 -21.95
CA THR A 73 4.21 3.89 -22.46
C THR A 73 4.68 2.60 -21.80
N ALA A 74 5.51 1.84 -22.51
CA ALA A 74 6.09 0.61 -21.99
C ALA A 74 6.97 0.86 -20.77
N GLU A 75 7.67 1.99 -20.75
CA GLU A 75 8.54 2.41 -19.66
C GLU A 75 7.74 2.67 -18.38
N LEU A 76 6.62 3.40 -18.49
CA LEU A 76 5.75 3.65 -17.35
C LEU A 76 5.13 2.35 -16.85
N TYR A 77 4.66 1.50 -17.75
CA TYR A 77 4.10 0.19 -17.42
C TYR A 77 5.08 -0.68 -16.62
N GLU A 78 6.32 -0.84 -17.11
CA GLU A 78 7.32 -1.66 -16.44
C GLU A 78 7.77 -1.05 -15.10
N LEU A 79 7.89 0.29 -15.02
CA LEU A 79 8.21 0.98 -13.77
C LEU A 79 7.14 0.71 -12.71
N THR A 80 5.87 0.96 -13.02
CA THR A 80 4.75 0.83 -12.08
C THR A 80 4.54 -0.63 -11.68
N ARG A 81 4.69 -1.56 -12.63
CA ARG A 81 4.63 -3.01 -12.38
C ARG A 81 5.75 -3.48 -11.45
N SER A 82 6.97 -3.00 -11.66
CA SER A 82 8.13 -3.32 -10.81
C SER A 82 7.88 -2.85 -9.37
N TYR A 83 7.43 -1.59 -9.21
CA TYR A 83 7.08 -1.06 -7.89
C TYR A 83 5.97 -1.85 -7.22
N ARG A 84 4.88 -2.16 -7.93
CA ARG A 84 3.77 -2.95 -7.39
C ARG A 84 4.26 -4.32 -6.90
N ARG A 85 5.06 -5.03 -7.69
CA ARG A 85 5.63 -6.33 -7.31
C ARG A 85 6.52 -6.22 -6.08
N HIS A 86 7.38 -5.19 -6.01
CA HIS A 86 8.20 -4.95 -4.83
C HIS A 86 7.34 -4.81 -3.57
N LEU A 87 6.29 -4.00 -3.61
CA LEU A 87 5.37 -3.83 -2.47
C LEU A 87 4.64 -5.13 -2.11
N GLU A 88 4.24 -5.93 -3.10
CA GLU A 88 3.64 -7.25 -2.87
C GLU A 88 4.60 -8.20 -2.16
N HIS A 89 5.88 -8.22 -2.56
CA HIS A 89 6.91 -9.00 -1.89
C HIS A 89 7.14 -8.54 -0.44
N GLU A 90 7.25 -7.23 -0.19
CA GLU A 90 7.40 -6.68 1.16
C GLU A 90 6.21 -7.03 2.06
N LEU A 91 4.98 -6.95 1.53
CA LEU A 91 3.77 -7.36 2.26
C LEU A 91 3.78 -8.84 2.62
N LEU A 92 4.20 -9.71 1.71
CA LEU A 92 4.31 -11.15 1.96
C LEU A 92 5.36 -11.43 3.03
N ALA A 93 6.52 -10.77 2.96
CA ALA A 93 7.57 -10.89 3.97
C ALA A 93 7.09 -10.43 5.36
N HIS A 94 6.32 -9.33 5.43
CA HIS A 94 5.71 -8.88 6.67
C HIS A 94 4.72 -9.88 7.26
N LYS A 95 3.86 -10.49 6.43
CA LYS A 95 2.92 -11.52 6.87
C LYS A 95 3.64 -12.74 7.44
N GLN A 96 4.69 -13.21 6.77
CA GLN A 96 5.48 -14.35 7.24
C GLN A 96 6.14 -14.09 8.60
N LYS A 97 6.70 -12.88 8.81
CA LYS A 97 7.27 -12.48 10.11
C LYS A 97 6.24 -12.50 11.24
N GLN A 98 5.00 -12.06 10.97
CA GLN A 98 3.92 -12.10 11.96
C GLN A 98 3.48 -13.54 12.29
N SER A 99 3.49 -14.45 11.31
CA SER A 99 3.10 -15.86 11.52
C SER A 99 4.10 -16.68 12.34
N ILE A 100 5.38 -16.25 12.41
CA ILE A 100 6.44 -16.96 13.15
C ILE A 100 6.51 -16.48 14.62
N THR A 101 5.92 -15.33 14.93
CA THR A 101 5.99 -14.69 16.26
C THR A 101 4.67 -14.80 17.04
N GLY A 102 3.68 -15.51 16.50
CA GLY A 102 2.34 -15.69 17.07
C GLY A 102 2.08 -17.09 17.60
#